data_AF-Q9HLX4-F1
#
_entry.id   AF-Q9HLX4-F1
#
_cell.length_a   1.000
_cell.length_b   1.000
_cell.length_c   1.000
_cell.angle_alpha   90.00
_cell.angle_beta   90.00
_cell.angle_gamma   90.00
#
_symmetry.space_group_name_H-M   'P 1'
#
loop_
_entity.id
_entity.type
_entity.pdbx_description
1 polymer ?
#
loop_
_entity_poly.entity_id
_entity_poly.type
_entity_poly.pdbx_seq_one_letter_code
_entity_poly.pdbx_strand_id
1 'polypeptide(L)' 'MDPVLELFKENPDVYLTEEQILSVTGLKDLDRKLQELVKAGKLVRIETNKKSGKKIYYGLKQN' A
#
# COMPACT_ATOMS: atom_id res chain seq x y z
N MET A 1 10.87 -12.76 -3.41
CA MET A 1 10.59 -11.71 -2.40
C MET A 1 9.43 -10.87 -2.93
N ASP A 2 8.60 -10.29 -2.07
CA ASP A 2 7.35 -9.62 -2.50
C ASP A 2 7.63 -8.13 -2.76
N PRO A 3 7.61 -7.65 -4.01
CA PRO A 3 8.11 -6.32 -4.34
C PRO A 3 7.34 -5.19 -3.66
N VAL A 4 6.05 -5.42 -3.38
CA VAL A 4 5.21 -4.48 -2.64
C VAL A 4 5.66 -4.40 -1.19
N LEU A 5 5.94 -5.54 -0.54
CA LEU A 5 6.43 -5.53 0.84
C LEU A 5 7.85 -4.99 0.97
N GLU A 6 8.72 -5.21 -0.02
CA GLU A 6 10.08 -4.66 -0.04
C GLU A 6 10.05 -3.13 -0.05
N LEU A 7 9.19 -2.53 -0.88
CA LEU A 7 8.99 -1.07 -0.94
C LEU A 7 8.70 -0.46 0.44
N PHE A 8 7.83 -1.09 1.23
CA PHE A 8 7.52 -0.59 2.57
C PHE A 8 8.58 -0.99 3.60
N LYS A 9 9.30 -2.10 3.44
CA LYS A 9 10.38 -2.47 4.36
C LYS A 9 11.57 -1.52 4.29
N GLU A 10 11.87 -1.01 3.10
CA GLU A 10 12.89 0.02 2.92
C GLU A 10 12.48 1.37 3.54
N ASN A 11 11.16 1.62 3.67
CA ASN A 11 10.60 2.86 4.19
C ASN A 11 9.39 2.57 5.13
N PRO A 12 9.61 2.05 6.36
CA PRO A 12 8.51 1.52 7.18
C PRO A 12 7.49 2.55 7.66
N ASP A 13 7.84 3.83 7.64
CA ASP A 13 6.97 4.94 8.04
C ASP A 13 6.19 5.56 6.87
N VAL A 14 6.38 5.05 5.64
CA VAL A 14 5.72 5.62 4.46
C VAL A 14 4.33 5.03 4.25
N TYR A 15 3.41 5.90 3.85
CA TYR A 15 2.10 5.53 3.35
C TYR A 15 1.98 5.95 1.88
N LEU A 16 1.69 4.98 1.01
CA LEU A 16 1.66 5.17 -0.43
C LEU A 16 0.28 4.89 -1.00
N THR A 17 -0.12 5.64 -2.03
CA THR A 17 -1.32 5.30 -2.80
C THR A 17 -1.05 4.13 -3.74
N GLU A 18 -2.12 3.49 -4.21
CA GLU A 18 -2.01 2.42 -5.21
C GLU A 18 -1.23 2.88 -6.46
N GLU A 19 -1.49 4.10 -6.95
CA GLU A 19 -0.78 4.69 -8.09
C GLU A 19 0.73 4.81 -7.86
N GLN A 20 1.14 5.24 -6.66
CA GLN A 20 2.57 5.35 -6.31
C GLN A 20 3.23 3.97 -6.25
N ILE A 21 2.55 2.99 -5.65
CA ILE A 21 3.05 1.62 -5.56
C ILE A 21 3.12 1.00 -6.96
N LEU A 22 2.14 1.25 -7.82
CA LEU A 22 2.11 0.79 -9.21
C LEU A 22 3.26 1.39 -10.01
N SER A 23 3.54 2.68 -9.85
CA SER A 23 4.63 3.37 -10.53
C SER A 23 6.01 2.81 -10.17
N VAL A 24 6.18 2.28 -8.95
CA VAL A 24 7.45 1.69 -8.50
C VAL A 24 7.54 0.21 -8.86
N THR A 25 6.48 -0.55 -8.62
CA THR A 25 6.49 -2.02 -8.74
C THR A 25 6.13 -2.54 -10.13
N GLY A 26 5.42 -1.74 -10.94
CA GLY A 26 4.94 -2.15 -12.26
C GLY A 26 3.94 -3.32 -12.24
N LEU A 27 3.35 -3.63 -11.09
CA LEU A 27 2.61 -4.87 -10.87
C LEU A 27 1.18 -4.76 -11.43
N LYS A 28 0.85 -5.56 -12.44
CA LYS A 28 -0.44 -5.50 -13.14
C LYS A 28 -1.65 -5.81 -12.24
N ASP A 29 -1.51 -6.76 -11.32
CA ASP A 29 -2.55 -7.19 -10.38
C ASP A 29 -2.39 -6.55 -8.98
N LEU A 30 -1.97 -5.28 -8.93
CA LEU A 30 -1.62 -4.60 -7.69
C LEU A 30 -2.79 -4.52 -6.70
N ASP A 31 -4.00 -4.20 -7.16
CA ASP A 31 -5.18 -4.13 -6.27
C ASP A 31 -5.39 -5.45 -5.52
N ARG A 32 -5.44 -6.58 -6.25
CA ARG A 32 -5.56 -7.91 -5.64
C ARG A 32 -4.44 -8.15 -4.64
N LYS A 33 -3.21 -7.78 -4.99
CA LYS A 33 -2.05 -7.98 -4.14
C LYS A 33 -2.13 -7.18 -2.84
N LEU A 34 -2.51 -5.91 -2.91
CA LEU A 34 -2.69 -5.05 -1.74
C LEU A 34 -3.79 -5.59 -0.83
N GLN A 35 -4.91 -6.05 -1.41
CA GLN A 35 -5.99 -6.67 -0.64
C GLN A 35 -5.52 -7.95 0.08
N GLU A 36 -4.75 -8.81 -0.57
CA GLU A 36 -4.17 -10.01 0.06
C GLU A 36 -3.25 -9.65 1.23
N LEU A 37 -2.39 -8.65 1.04
CA LEU A 37 -1.44 -8.21 2.07
C LEU A 37 -2.13 -7.53 3.26
N VAL A 38 -3.21 -6.78 3.02
CA VAL A 38 -4.06 -6.21 4.07
C VAL A 38 -4.80 -7.31 4.82
N LYS A 39 -5.41 -8.28 4.12
CA LYS A 39 -6.08 -9.44 4.74
C LYS A 39 -5.11 -10.28 5.59
N ALA A 40 -3.88 -10.44 5.12
CA ALA A 40 -2.81 -11.13 5.86
C ALA A 40 -2.26 -10.32 7.06
N GLY A 41 -2.74 -9.09 7.29
CA GLY A 41 -2.28 -8.22 8.36
C GLY A 41 -0.86 -7.68 8.17
N LYS A 42 -0.32 -7.74 6.95
CA LYS A 42 1.02 -7.21 6.63
C LYS A 42 0.98 -5.71 6.33
N LEU A 43 -0.09 -5.27 5.65
CA LEU A 43 -0.33 -3.86 5.36
C LEU A 43 -1.58 -3.37 6.09
N VAL A 44 -1.64 -2.07 6.32
CA VAL A 44 -2.85 -1.35 6.73
C VAL A 44 -3.36 -0.51 5.58
N ARG A 45 -4.69 -0.45 5.42
CA ARG A 45 -5.37 0.42 4.46
C ARG A 45 -5.94 1.62 5.22
N ILE A 46 -5.46 2.82 4.92
CA ILE A 46 -5.92 4.08 5.51
C ILE A 46 -6.72 4.83 4.47
N GLU A 47 -7.94 5.19 4.84
CA GLU A 47 -8.83 5.99 4.02
C GLU A 47 -8.89 7.40 4.58
N THR A 48 -8.57 8.40 3.75
CA THR A 48 -8.65 9.81 4.14
C THR A 48 -9.65 10.53 3.25
N ASN A 49 -10.54 11.31 3.87
CA ASN A 49 -11.53 12.11 3.17
C ASN A 49 -11.03 13.57 3.12
N LYS A 50 -10.58 14.01 1.94
CA LYS A 50 -10.15 15.40 1.72
C LYS A 50 -11.27 16.16 1.01
N LYS A 51 -11.25 17.50 1.08
CA LYS A 51 -12.19 18.35 0.33
C LYS A 51 -12.24 18.04 -1.17
N SER A 52 -11.15 17.52 -1.74
CA SER A 52 -11.03 17.13 -3.15
C SER A 52 -11.41 15.67 -3.45
N GLY A 53 -11.88 14.90 -2.45
CA GLY A 53 -12.28 13.51 -2.61
C GLY A 53 -11.58 12.56 -1.63
N LYS A 54 -11.97 11.29 -1.73
CA LYS A 54 -11.45 10.18 -0.92
C LYS A 54 -10.13 9.66 -1.52
N LYS A 55 -9.09 9.57 -0.68
CA LYS A 55 -7.81 8.92 -1.04
C LYS A 55 -7.55 7.72 -0.15
N ILE A 56 -6.99 6.67 -0.75
CA ILE A 56 -6.62 5.43 -0.07
C ILE A 56 -5.10 5.35 -0.05
N TYR A 57 -4.57 5.06 1.12
CA TYR A 57 -3.14 4.86 1.37
C TYR A 57 -2.91 3.48 1.97
N TYR A 58 -1.76 2.90 1.67
CA TYR A 58 -1.29 1.64 2.21
C TYR A 58 0.04 1.86 2.91
N GLY A 59 0.26 1.19 4.03
CA GLY A 59 1.54 1.21 4.77
C GLY A 59 1.75 -0.07 5.54
N LEU A 60 2.95 -0.27 6.10
CA LEU A 60 3.20 -1.45 6.95
C LEU A 60 2.34 -1.41 8.20
N LYS A 61 1.86 -2.58 8.61
CA LYS A 61 1.27 -2.73 9.93
C LYS A 61 2.39 -2.72 10.97
N GLN A 62 2.56 -1.58 11.64
CA GLN A 62 3.42 -1.50 12.82
C GLN A 62 2.76 -2.29 13.95
N ASN A 63 3.52 -3.21 14.55
CA ASN A 63 3.07 -4.14 15.57
C ASN A 63 3.82 -3.90 16.88
#